data_AF-A0A2W5A6C7-F1
#
_entry.id   AF-A0A2W5A6C7-F1
#
_cell.length_a   1.000
_cell.length_b   1.000
_cell.length_c   1.000
_cell.angle_alpha   90.00
_cell.angle_beta   90.00
_cell.angle_gamma   90.00
#
_symmetry.space_group_name_H-M   'P 1'
#
loop_
_entity.id
_entity.type
_entity.pdbx_description
1 polymer ?
#
loop_
_entity_poly.entity_id
_entity_poly.type
_entity_poly.pdbx_seq_one_letter_code
_entity_poly.pdbx_strand_id
1 'polypeptide(L)'
;MIRLRPGDVARPELTTSHLSGVIFMTSMFRLSIAAIAALLPFSAEAAQFQAGADIFNGTGYGSSYTGVGGTVQPSGAWLGSVADGGYDTFDNFGFYNSGVSSLTLNRQVELLSGNVYRFFDTFTNNQSTRVATTVNFFGNLGSDGDELVSYDAGGLMVSCEDDGAGACIDDAVLALVSGNNGLGIQAITPDRYNVRFALDLAPGESISLLNFAFLARDEDGPLDSDVDLAIATGQSLLAAPRLEGLSAEQIARIGNFNIAGVPEPSTWAMLIAGFGFTGAALRRRRATVRFAA
;
A
#
# COMPACT_ATOMS: atom_id res chain seq x y z
N MET A 1 56.46 -19.43 16.84
CA MET A 1 56.75 -20.65 17.63
C MET A 1 57.89 -20.35 18.60
N ILE A 2 57.60 -19.78 19.78
CA ILE A 2 58.55 -19.64 20.88
C ILE A 2 57.78 -19.88 22.18
N ARG A 3 58.29 -20.81 22.96
CA ARG A 3 57.66 -21.50 24.10
C ARG A 3 58.63 -21.39 25.26
N LEU A 4 58.28 -20.72 26.36
CA LEU A 4 58.86 -20.95 27.69
C LEU A 4 57.82 -20.58 28.80
N ARG A 5 57.48 -21.56 29.65
CA ARG A 5 57.04 -21.43 31.06
C ARG A 5 58.20 -22.03 31.93
N PRO A 6 58.18 -22.18 33.28
CA PRO A 6 57.17 -21.91 34.34
C PRO A 6 57.73 -21.39 35.72
N GLY A 7 56.83 -21.22 36.71
CA GLY A 7 57.10 -21.09 38.18
C GLY A 7 56.63 -19.74 38.76
N ASP A 8 55.90 -19.56 39.87
CA ASP A 8 55.55 -20.37 41.05
C ASP A 8 54.18 -19.88 41.62
N VAL A 9 53.20 -20.75 41.93
CA VAL A 9 52.85 -21.36 43.24
C VAL A 9 52.62 -20.37 44.40
N ALA A 10 51.34 -20.22 44.81
CA ALA A 10 50.88 -20.33 46.21
C ALA A 10 49.34 -20.35 46.29
N ARG A 11 48.78 -21.43 46.88
CA ARG A 11 47.44 -21.51 47.51
C ARG A 11 47.65 -21.53 49.03
N PRO A 12 46.68 -21.08 49.83
CA PRO A 12 45.76 -22.00 50.53
C PRO A 12 44.35 -21.37 50.64
N GLU A 13 43.25 -21.94 51.16
CA GLU A 13 42.88 -23.17 51.84
C GLU A 13 41.35 -23.31 51.73
N LEU A 14 40.83 -24.53 51.79
CA LEU A 14 39.39 -24.85 51.80
C LEU A 14 38.91 -25.02 53.24
N THR A 15 37.77 -24.44 53.60
CA THR A 15 36.93 -24.95 54.70
C THR A 15 35.45 -24.84 54.36
N THR A 16 34.81 -26.01 54.32
CA THR A 16 33.37 -26.26 54.23
C THR A 16 32.72 -26.29 55.62
N SER A 17 31.52 -25.71 55.77
CA SER A 17 30.52 -26.23 56.73
C SER A 17 29.10 -25.75 56.40
N HIS A 18 28.20 -26.71 56.18
CA HIS A 18 26.75 -26.57 56.18
C HIS A 18 26.20 -26.24 57.59
N LEU A 19 25.07 -25.51 57.70
CA LEU A 19 23.86 -25.90 58.45
C LEU A 19 22.78 -24.78 58.48
N SER A 20 21.59 -25.14 58.00
CA SER A 20 20.22 -24.84 58.46
C SER A 20 19.83 -23.51 59.15
N GLY A 21 18.89 -22.78 58.52
CA GLY A 21 17.52 -22.62 59.05
C GLY A 21 17.16 -21.50 60.06
N VAL A 22 16.22 -20.65 59.61
CA VAL A 22 15.03 -20.14 60.35
C VAL A 22 15.13 -18.84 61.20
N ILE A 23 14.64 -17.74 60.57
CA ILE A 23 13.61 -16.76 61.03
C ILE A 23 13.90 -15.70 62.15
N PHE A 24 13.45 -14.47 61.81
CA PHE A 24 12.98 -13.29 62.58
C PHE A 24 13.93 -12.09 62.88
N MET A 25 13.60 -10.99 62.16
CA MET A 25 13.29 -9.64 62.67
C MET A 25 14.35 -8.51 62.55
N THR A 26 13.97 -7.54 61.71
CA THR A 26 14.14 -6.07 61.83
C THR A 26 15.54 -5.46 61.92
N SER A 27 15.98 -4.80 60.85
CA SER A 27 16.13 -3.33 60.88
C SER A 27 16.41 -2.75 59.49
N MET A 28 15.84 -1.56 59.29
CA MET A 28 15.90 -0.71 58.11
C MET A 28 17.31 -0.48 57.58
N PHE A 29 17.51 -0.56 56.26
CA PHE A 29 18.48 0.29 55.57
C PHE A 29 17.90 0.78 54.25
N ARG A 30 18.06 2.08 54.02
CA ARG A 30 17.30 2.90 53.08
C ARG A 30 17.73 2.67 51.63
N LEU A 31 16.71 2.88 50.79
CA LEU A 31 16.69 2.99 49.33
C LEU A 31 17.72 3.99 48.79
N SER A 32 18.38 3.63 47.69
CA SER A 32 18.96 4.58 46.73
C SER A 32 18.80 3.99 45.33
N ILE A 33 17.62 4.19 44.74
CA ILE A 33 17.38 3.94 43.31
C ILE A 33 17.86 5.18 42.57
N ALA A 34 18.99 5.08 41.88
CA ALA A 34 19.37 6.06 40.87
C ALA A 34 18.50 5.78 39.63
N ALA A 35 17.39 6.51 39.50
CA ALA A 35 16.61 6.54 38.27
C ALA A 35 17.35 7.43 37.26
N ILE A 36 18.13 6.82 36.36
CA ILE A 36 18.59 7.50 35.15
C ILE A 36 17.37 7.54 34.22
N ALA A 37 16.66 8.67 34.22
CA ALA A 37 15.72 8.98 33.16
C ALA A 37 16.55 9.27 31.90
N ALA A 38 16.65 8.29 31.00
CA ALA A 38 17.09 8.56 29.65
C ALA A 38 16.05 9.48 29.01
N LEU A 39 16.37 10.77 28.93
CA LEU A 39 15.71 11.71 28.01
C LEU A 39 16.05 11.24 26.60
N LEU A 40 15.28 10.28 26.08
CA LEU A 40 15.26 10.02 24.65
C LEU A 40 14.63 11.25 24.01
N PRO A 41 15.29 11.92 23.05
CA PRO A 41 14.61 12.91 22.25
C PRO A 41 13.52 12.16 21.47
N PHE A 42 12.27 12.43 21.80
CA PHE A 42 11.19 12.19 20.85
C PHE A 42 11.40 13.24 19.75
N SER A 43 11.98 12.84 18.63
CA SER A 43 11.86 13.63 17.41
C SER A 43 10.37 13.70 17.12
N ALA A 44 9.80 14.90 17.20
CA ALA A 44 8.47 15.12 16.65
C ALA A 44 8.63 15.02 15.13
N GLU A 45 8.20 13.91 14.53
CA GLU A 45 7.95 13.89 13.09
C GLU A 45 6.88 14.95 12.81
N ALA A 46 7.11 15.75 11.76
CA ALA A 46 6.10 16.71 11.33
C ALA A 46 4.84 15.95 10.92
N ALA A 47 3.68 16.60 11.08
CA ALA A 47 2.43 15.98 10.71
C ALA A 47 2.30 15.97 9.19
N GLN A 48 1.94 14.83 8.62
CA GLN A 48 1.56 14.75 7.22
C GLN A 48 0.28 15.56 6.97
N PHE A 49 0.28 16.32 5.87
CA PHE A 49 -0.94 16.98 5.42
C PHE A 49 -2.07 15.96 5.17
N GLN A 50 -3.31 16.44 5.09
CA GLN A 50 -4.46 15.60 4.76
C GLN A 50 -5.11 16.10 3.47
N ALA A 51 -5.09 15.26 2.44
CA ALA A 51 -5.70 15.57 1.17
C ALA A 51 -7.22 15.80 1.31
N GLY A 52 -7.73 16.78 0.58
CA GLY A 52 -9.12 17.18 0.59
C GLY A 52 -9.99 16.44 -0.42
N ALA A 53 -11.30 16.70 -0.36
CA ALA A 53 -12.25 16.25 -1.35
C ALA A 53 -12.00 16.96 -2.70
N ASP A 54 -11.29 16.29 -3.59
CA ASP A 54 -10.76 16.89 -4.82
C ASP A 54 -11.00 16.06 -6.10
N ILE A 55 -11.81 15.01 -6.00
CA ILE A 55 -12.20 14.20 -7.15
C ILE A 55 -13.39 14.86 -7.84
N PHE A 56 -13.21 15.23 -9.11
CA PHE A 56 -14.23 15.91 -9.89
C PHE A 56 -15.38 14.95 -10.26
N ASN A 57 -16.61 15.34 -9.92
CA ASN A 57 -17.80 14.50 -10.09
C ASN A 57 -18.75 14.94 -11.22
N GLY A 58 -18.38 15.98 -11.98
CA GLY A 58 -19.19 16.55 -13.06
C GLY A 58 -19.84 17.89 -12.72
N THR A 59 -20.08 18.17 -11.44
CA THR A 59 -20.68 19.42 -10.96
C THR A 59 -19.90 20.09 -9.83
N GLY A 60 -18.93 19.41 -9.24
CA GLY A 60 -18.03 19.89 -8.20
C GLY A 60 -17.01 18.83 -7.84
N TYR A 61 -16.51 18.90 -6.60
CA TYR A 61 -15.45 18.01 -6.08
C TYR A 61 -15.92 17.22 -4.86
N GLY A 62 -15.45 15.99 -4.74
CA GLY A 62 -15.80 15.05 -3.67
C GLY A 62 -14.62 14.16 -3.29
N SER A 63 -14.80 13.31 -2.28
CA SER A 63 -13.82 12.29 -1.91
C SER A 63 -13.96 10.98 -2.71
N SER A 64 -14.97 10.90 -3.57
CA SER A 64 -15.16 9.74 -4.45
C SER A 64 -15.99 10.07 -5.68
N TYR A 65 -15.88 9.22 -6.70
CA TYR A 65 -16.68 9.26 -7.91
C TYR A 65 -16.92 7.84 -8.43
N THR A 66 -18.16 7.55 -8.84
CA THR A 66 -18.51 6.33 -9.56
C THR A 66 -19.38 6.67 -10.77
N GLY A 67 -18.98 6.21 -11.95
CA GLY A 67 -19.73 6.47 -13.18
C GLY A 67 -18.95 6.21 -14.46
N VAL A 68 -19.39 6.85 -15.54
CA VAL A 68 -18.68 6.82 -16.82
C VAL A 68 -17.27 7.40 -16.65
N GLY A 69 -16.26 6.72 -17.17
CA GLY A 69 -14.90 7.02 -16.75
C GLY A 69 -14.26 8.23 -17.41
N GLY A 70 -13.04 8.52 -16.91
CA GLY A 70 -12.22 9.71 -17.16
C GLY A 70 -11.71 9.86 -18.59
N THR A 71 -12.60 9.79 -19.56
CA THR A 71 -12.42 10.30 -20.93
C THR A 71 -13.40 11.42 -21.23
N VAL A 72 -14.43 11.58 -20.40
CA VAL A 72 -15.45 12.61 -20.55
C VAL A 72 -14.97 13.89 -19.86
N GLN A 73 -14.83 14.97 -20.63
CA GLN A 73 -14.34 16.26 -20.16
C GLN A 73 -15.46 17.32 -20.11
N PRO A 74 -16.25 17.45 -19.04
CA PRO A 74 -17.12 18.60 -18.87
C PRO A 74 -16.34 19.81 -18.34
N SER A 75 -16.56 20.98 -18.94
CA SER A 75 -16.08 22.27 -18.41
C SER A 75 -14.57 22.35 -18.13
N GLY A 76 -13.75 21.60 -18.86
CA GLY A 76 -12.28 21.61 -18.71
C GLY A 76 -11.69 20.54 -17.81
N ALA A 77 -12.48 19.82 -17.02
CA ALA A 77 -12.02 18.73 -16.14
C ALA A 77 -12.57 17.37 -16.58
N TRP A 78 -11.95 16.25 -16.20
CA TRP A 78 -12.39 14.90 -16.56
C TRP A 78 -13.16 14.22 -15.43
N LEU A 79 -14.20 13.46 -15.75
CA LEU A 79 -14.98 12.76 -14.71
C LEU A 79 -14.11 11.77 -13.91
N GLY A 80 -14.10 11.97 -12.60
CA GLY A 80 -13.34 11.19 -11.64
C GLY A 80 -11.83 11.44 -11.66
N SER A 81 -11.35 12.53 -12.25
CA SER A 81 -9.96 12.96 -12.06
C SER A 81 -9.80 13.74 -10.76
N VAL A 82 -8.59 13.79 -10.24
CA VAL A 82 -8.18 14.63 -9.10
C VAL A 82 -7.75 15.98 -9.66
N ALA A 83 -8.25 17.09 -9.12
CA ALA A 83 -8.05 18.40 -9.72
C ALA A 83 -6.66 18.97 -9.44
N ASP A 84 -6.30 18.98 -8.16
CA ASP A 84 -5.19 19.73 -7.54
C ASP A 84 -4.32 18.79 -6.68
N GLY A 85 -4.92 17.83 -5.95
CA GLY A 85 -4.17 16.96 -5.05
C GLY A 85 -3.79 17.63 -3.72
N GLY A 86 -4.13 18.90 -3.52
CA GLY A 86 -4.07 19.57 -2.22
C GLY A 86 -3.20 20.81 -2.27
N TYR A 87 -1.89 20.62 -2.35
CA TYR A 87 -0.94 21.71 -2.50
C TYR A 87 -0.42 21.69 -3.93
N ASP A 88 -1.28 21.94 -4.92
CA ASP A 88 -0.99 22.07 -6.36
C ASP A 88 -0.29 20.89 -7.04
N THR A 89 -0.25 19.75 -6.35
CA THR A 89 0.46 18.53 -6.77
C THR A 89 0.02 17.99 -8.13
N PHE A 90 -1.18 18.33 -8.58
CA PHE A 90 -1.74 17.93 -9.86
C PHE A 90 -2.39 19.09 -10.59
N ASP A 91 -2.24 19.09 -11.91
CA ASP A 91 -2.97 19.98 -12.82
C ASP A 91 -3.98 19.15 -13.63
N ASN A 92 -4.78 18.38 -12.88
CA ASN A 92 -5.63 17.27 -13.34
C ASN A 92 -4.91 15.92 -13.46
N PHE A 93 -5.24 14.98 -12.56
CA PHE A 93 -4.63 13.66 -12.49
C PHE A 93 -5.64 12.52 -12.64
N GLY A 94 -5.23 11.52 -13.42
CA GLY A 94 -5.86 10.21 -13.47
C GLY A 94 -7.00 10.11 -14.46
N PHE A 95 -6.74 10.34 -15.75
CA PHE A 95 -7.72 10.22 -16.84
C PHE A 95 -7.07 9.58 -18.09
N TYR A 96 -7.86 9.18 -19.09
CA TYR A 96 -7.37 8.54 -20.31
C TYR A 96 -7.32 9.54 -21.47
N ASN A 97 -6.20 10.26 -21.58
CA ASN A 97 -6.02 11.38 -22.51
C ASN A 97 -6.03 10.97 -24.01
N SER A 98 -5.79 9.70 -24.31
CA SER A 98 -5.87 9.14 -25.68
C SER A 98 -7.23 8.53 -26.02
N GLY A 99 -8.20 8.59 -25.09
CA GLY A 99 -9.46 7.84 -25.19
C GLY A 99 -9.27 6.33 -25.01
N VAL A 100 -10.35 5.57 -25.26
CA VAL A 100 -10.43 4.12 -24.99
C VAL A 100 -10.86 3.29 -26.21
N SER A 101 -10.69 3.85 -27.41
CA SER A 101 -11.13 3.22 -28.67
C SER A 101 -12.63 2.87 -28.62
N SER A 102 -13.03 1.66 -29.04
CA SER A 102 -14.41 1.16 -29.03
C SER A 102 -14.82 0.48 -27.71
N LEU A 103 -13.97 0.53 -26.68
CA LEU A 103 -14.29 0.02 -25.35
C LEU A 103 -15.19 1.01 -24.61
N THR A 104 -16.00 0.51 -23.68
CA THR A 104 -16.64 1.36 -22.68
C THR A 104 -15.80 1.37 -21.41
N LEU A 105 -15.75 2.52 -20.73
CA LEU A 105 -15.04 2.69 -19.47
C LEU A 105 -16.04 3.04 -18.36
N ASN A 106 -16.10 2.20 -17.32
CA ASN A 106 -16.74 2.52 -16.05
C ASN A 106 -15.68 2.67 -14.97
N ARG A 107 -15.83 3.68 -14.12
CA ARG A 107 -14.80 4.12 -13.17
C ARG A 107 -15.36 4.18 -11.76
N GLN A 108 -14.50 3.83 -10.82
CA GLN A 108 -14.66 4.08 -9.39
C GLN A 108 -13.36 4.71 -8.88
N VAL A 109 -13.43 5.91 -8.30
CA VAL A 109 -12.27 6.63 -7.75
C VAL A 109 -12.58 7.04 -6.33
N GLU A 110 -11.60 6.87 -5.45
CA GLU A 110 -11.71 7.26 -4.04
C GLU A 110 -10.43 7.88 -3.54
N LEU A 111 -10.60 8.90 -2.70
CA LEU A 111 -9.59 9.29 -1.72
C LEU A 111 -9.73 8.39 -0.50
N LEU A 112 -8.79 7.46 -0.35
CA LEU A 112 -8.69 6.55 0.77
C LEU A 112 -7.89 7.20 1.92
N SER A 113 -7.95 6.57 3.10
CA SER A 113 -7.21 7.05 4.28
C SER A 113 -5.70 7.19 4.02
N GLY A 114 -5.08 8.26 4.52
CA GLY A 114 -3.65 8.51 4.38
C GLY A 114 -3.26 8.94 2.98
N ASN A 115 -4.00 9.88 2.38
CA ASN A 115 -3.66 10.54 1.11
C ASN A 115 -3.46 9.60 -0.10
N VAL A 116 -4.22 8.50 -0.16
CA VAL A 116 -4.15 7.57 -1.31
C VAL A 116 -5.36 7.75 -2.20
N TYR A 117 -5.15 8.28 -3.39
CA TYR A 117 -6.14 8.19 -4.46
C TYR A 117 -6.05 6.82 -5.12
N ARG A 118 -7.20 6.16 -5.27
CA ARG A 118 -7.34 4.89 -6.00
C ARG A 118 -8.21 5.10 -7.21
N PHE A 119 -7.76 4.61 -8.36
CA PHE A 119 -8.50 4.58 -9.61
C PHE A 119 -8.76 3.14 -10.01
N PHE A 120 -10.02 2.70 -9.92
CA PHE A 120 -10.48 1.41 -10.40
C PHE A 120 -11.27 1.62 -11.70
N ASP A 121 -10.65 1.27 -12.81
CA ASP A 121 -11.15 1.52 -14.16
C ASP A 121 -11.49 0.20 -14.85
N THR A 122 -12.75 -0.02 -15.21
CA THR A 122 -13.21 -1.23 -15.90
C THR A 122 -13.50 -0.94 -17.36
N PHE A 123 -12.79 -1.64 -18.23
CA PHE A 123 -12.97 -1.61 -19.67
C PHE A 123 -13.80 -2.80 -20.10
N THR A 124 -14.79 -2.57 -20.95
CA THR A 124 -15.64 -3.63 -21.51
C THR A 124 -15.67 -3.53 -23.02
N ASN A 125 -15.47 -4.66 -23.69
CA ASN A 125 -15.70 -4.77 -25.12
C ASN A 125 -17.15 -5.14 -25.40
N ASN A 126 -17.97 -4.15 -25.76
CA ASN A 126 -19.37 -4.37 -26.16
C ASN A 126 -19.54 -4.63 -27.66
N GLN A 127 -18.45 -4.76 -28.41
CA GLN A 127 -18.48 -5.06 -29.84
C GLN A 127 -18.72 -6.56 -30.07
N SER A 128 -19.12 -6.91 -31.29
CA SER A 128 -19.21 -8.32 -31.73
C SER A 128 -17.88 -8.91 -32.17
N THR A 129 -16.81 -8.10 -32.21
CA THR A 129 -15.46 -8.48 -32.61
C THR A 129 -14.44 -8.24 -31.50
N ARG A 130 -13.29 -8.91 -31.57
CA ARG A 130 -12.14 -8.66 -30.69
C ARG A 130 -11.65 -7.23 -30.85
N VAL A 131 -11.28 -6.59 -29.74
CA VAL A 131 -10.71 -5.24 -29.71
C VAL A 131 -9.32 -5.31 -29.08
N ALA A 132 -8.30 -4.99 -29.88
CA ALA A 132 -6.93 -4.80 -29.43
C ALA A 132 -6.59 -3.30 -29.50
N THR A 133 -6.23 -2.70 -28.36
CA THR A 133 -5.94 -1.26 -28.27
C THR A 133 -4.97 -0.98 -27.13
N THR A 134 -4.33 0.18 -27.17
CA THR A 134 -3.62 0.73 -26.01
C THR A 134 -4.47 1.82 -25.38
N VAL A 135 -4.57 1.82 -24.06
CA VAL A 135 -5.15 2.92 -23.27
C VAL A 135 -4.02 3.58 -22.48
N ASN A 136 -4.08 4.90 -22.35
CA ASN A 136 -3.04 5.69 -21.68
C ASN A 136 -3.63 6.41 -20.46
N PHE A 137 -3.40 5.88 -19.26
CA PHE A 137 -3.72 6.57 -18.02
C PHE A 137 -2.72 7.72 -17.86
N PHE A 138 -3.21 8.90 -17.56
CA PHE A 138 -2.45 10.14 -17.59
C PHE A 138 -2.76 11.01 -16.38
N GLY A 139 -1.77 11.77 -15.93
CA GLY A 139 -1.95 12.91 -15.04
C GLY A 139 -0.91 13.98 -15.30
N ASN A 140 -1.32 15.23 -15.12
CA ASN A 140 -0.41 16.37 -15.05
C ASN A 140 0.03 16.54 -13.59
N LEU A 141 1.33 16.70 -13.35
CA LEU A 141 1.97 16.66 -12.02
C LEU A 141 2.22 18.04 -11.39
N GLY A 142 1.46 19.06 -11.79
CA GLY A 142 1.76 20.45 -11.41
C GLY A 142 2.68 21.09 -12.47
N SER A 143 2.56 22.40 -12.68
CA SER A 143 3.04 23.09 -13.90
C SER A 143 4.29 23.97 -13.70
N ASP A 144 5.05 23.78 -12.63
CA ASP A 144 6.16 24.66 -12.23
C ASP A 144 7.57 24.06 -12.27
N GLY A 145 7.76 22.76 -12.49
CA GLY A 145 9.09 22.15 -12.36
C GLY A 145 9.45 20.98 -13.27
N ASP A 146 10.77 20.73 -13.39
CA ASP A 146 11.25 19.42 -13.84
C ASP A 146 10.92 18.37 -12.76
N GLU A 147 10.51 17.17 -13.15
CA GLU A 147 10.22 16.09 -12.20
C GLU A 147 11.51 15.37 -11.75
N LEU A 148 11.78 15.37 -10.45
CA LEU A 148 12.83 14.55 -9.84
C LEU A 148 12.30 13.14 -9.56
N VAL A 149 12.67 12.17 -10.40
CA VAL A 149 12.32 10.76 -10.18
C VAL A 149 13.31 10.10 -9.22
N SER A 150 12.87 9.86 -7.99
CA SER A 150 13.66 9.25 -6.91
C SER A 150 13.58 7.71 -6.90
N TYR A 151 12.55 7.13 -7.51
CA TYR A 151 12.39 5.68 -7.65
C TYR A 151 11.65 5.32 -8.94
N ASP A 152 12.13 4.30 -9.66
CA ASP A 152 11.45 3.72 -10.81
C ASP A 152 11.76 2.22 -10.88
N ALA A 153 10.85 1.40 -10.34
CA ALA A 153 10.95 -0.04 -10.45
C ALA A 153 9.61 -0.74 -10.17
N GLY A 154 9.40 -1.88 -10.83
CA GLY A 154 8.36 -2.83 -10.45
C GLY A 154 6.92 -2.32 -10.58
N GLY A 155 6.69 -1.27 -11.38
CA GLY A 155 5.38 -0.62 -11.52
C GLY A 155 5.07 0.44 -10.46
N LEU A 156 6.10 0.92 -9.76
CA LEU A 156 6.09 2.09 -8.89
C LEU A 156 7.06 3.14 -9.44
N MET A 157 6.60 4.38 -9.53
CA MET A 157 7.44 5.57 -9.67
C MET A 157 7.24 6.45 -8.45
N VAL A 158 8.34 7.00 -7.94
CA VAL A 158 8.30 8.07 -6.93
C VAL A 158 8.95 9.30 -7.52
N SER A 159 8.22 10.41 -7.49
CA SER A 159 8.70 11.69 -7.98
C SER A 159 8.19 12.85 -7.12
N CYS A 160 8.81 14.00 -7.32
CA CYS A 160 8.43 15.28 -6.74
C CYS A 160 8.93 16.39 -7.68
N GLU A 161 8.45 17.60 -7.45
CA GLU A 161 8.97 18.79 -8.11
C GLU A 161 10.44 19.03 -7.73
N ASP A 162 11.32 19.20 -8.73
CA ASP A 162 12.75 19.46 -8.55
C ASP A 162 13.04 20.96 -8.35
N ASP A 163 13.83 21.29 -7.34
CA ASP A 163 14.35 22.64 -7.11
C ASP A 163 15.49 23.06 -8.06
N GLY A 164 15.88 22.15 -8.95
CA GLY A 164 17.00 22.29 -9.88
C GLY A 164 18.36 22.03 -9.22
N ALA A 165 18.38 21.69 -7.93
CA ALA A 165 19.53 21.20 -7.18
C ALA A 165 19.39 19.72 -6.79
N GLY A 166 18.29 19.05 -7.18
CA GLY A 166 18.03 17.64 -6.92
C GLY A 166 17.36 17.39 -5.58
N ALA A 167 16.55 18.34 -5.08
CA ALA A 167 15.72 18.19 -3.91
C ALA A 167 14.24 18.44 -4.25
N CYS A 168 13.36 17.75 -3.52
CA CYS A 168 11.93 17.99 -3.61
C CYS A 168 11.59 19.37 -3.02
N ILE A 169 10.81 20.16 -3.74
CA ILE A 169 10.27 21.44 -3.26
C ILE A 169 8.79 21.52 -3.49
N ASP A 170 8.20 22.56 -2.88
CA ASP A 170 6.84 23.01 -3.06
C ASP A 170 5.84 21.85 -2.99
N ASP A 171 5.51 21.12 -4.04
CA ASP A 171 4.51 20.04 -4.08
C ASP A 171 4.74 18.78 -3.22
N ALA A 172 3.72 17.92 -3.15
CA ALA A 172 3.82 16.65 -2.43
C ALA A 172 4.67 15.61 -3.19
N VAL A 173 5.43 14.81 -2.45
CA VAL A 173 6.14 13.66 -3.02
C VAL A 173 5.13 12.57 -3.37
N LEU A 174 5.17 12.14 -4.62
CA LEU A 174 4.23 11.21 -5.21
C LEU A 174 4.74 9.78 -5.15
N ALA A 175 3.87 8.83 -4.79
CA ALA A 175 4.05 7.42 -5.14
C ALA A 175 2.96 6.98 -6.12
N LEU A 176 3.37 6.73 -7.36
CA LEU A 176 2.50 6.39 -8.49
C LEU A 176 2.63 4.90 -8.79
N VAL A 177 1.55 4.14 -8.54
CA VAL A 177 1.55 2.68 -8.63
C VAL A 177 0.55 2.22 -9.69
N SER A 178 1.03 1.43 -10.66
CA SER A 178 0.24 1.02 -11.82
C SER A 178 0.27 -0.48 -12.13
N GLY A 179 0.69 -1.29 -11.16
CA GLY A 179 0.62 -2.76 -11.24
C GLY A 179 1.91 -3.43 -10.85
N ASN A 180 1.89 -4.75 -10.64
CA ASN A 180 3.05 -5.52 -10.18
C ASN A 180 3.40 -6.71 -11.10
N ASN A 181 2.80 -6.77 -12.29
CA ASN A 181 2.97 -7.88 -13.24
C ASN A 181 3.50 -7.44 -14.62
N GLY A 182 3.84 -6.15 -14.79
CA GLY A 182 4.40 -5.60 -16.02
C GLY A 182 3.38 -5.26 -17.12
N LEU A 183 2.06 -5.37 -16.86
CA LEU A 183 1.05 -4.97 -17.83
C LEU A 183 1.08 -3.46 -18.12
N GLY A 184 1.32 -2.65 -17.09
CA GLY A 184 1.47 -1.19 -17.21
C GLY A 184 2.91 -0.81 -17.51
N ILE A 185 3.10 0.04 -18.54
CA ILE A 185 4.39 0.65 -18.87
C ILE A 185 4.32 2.14 -18.56
N GLN A 186 4.91 2.53 -17.45
CA GLN A 186 4.89 3.88 -16.92
C GLN A 186 6.08 4.72 -17.41
N ALA A 187 5.86 6.03 -17.48
CA ALA A 187 6.90 7.03 -17.69
C ALA A 187 6.49 8.33 -17.01
N ILE A 188 7.50 9.05 -16.55
CA ILE A 188 7.39 10.47 -16.22
C ILE A 188 8.18 11.23 -17.28
N THR A 189 7.52 12.22 -17.86
CA THR A 189 8.13 13.30 -18.63
C THR A 189 7.84 14.61 -17.87
N PRO A 190 8.49 15.75 -18.18
CA PRO A 190 8.22 16.98 -17.45
C PRO A 190 6.72 17.24 -17.30
N ASP A 191 6.30 17.49 -16.06
CA ASP A 191 4.92 17.73 -15.60
C ASP A 191 3.93 16.59 -15.84
N ARG A 192 4.37 15.39 -16.23
CA ARG A 192 3.45 14.39 -16.80
C ARG A 192 3.79 12.97 -16.40
N TYR A 193 2.81 12.35 -15.77
CA TYR A 193 2.76 10.91 -15.61
C TYR A 193 1.93 10.26 -16.71
N ASN A 194 2.44 9.18 -17.28
CA ASN A 194 1.66 8.32 -18.16
C ASN A 194 1.89 6.85 -17.90
N VAL A 195 0.84 6.04 -17.98
CA VAL A 195 0.93 4.58 -18.04
C VAL A 195 0.15 4.03 -19.20
N ARG A 196 0.85 3.27 -20.04
CA ARG A 196 0.27 2.58 -21.18
C ARG A 196 -0.08 1.15 -20.81
N PHE A 197 -1.30 0.74 -21.15
CA PHE A 197 -1.77 -0.64 -21.02
C PHE A 197 -2.21 -1.15 -22.38
N ALA A 198 -1.61 -2.25 -22.84
CA ALA A 198 -2.07 -2.94 -24.04
C ALA A 198 -3.19 -3.91 -23.65
N LEU A 199 -4.39 -3.66 -24.17
CA LEU A 199 -5.59 -4.45 -23.91
C LEU A 199 -5.98 -5.23 -25.17
N ASP A 200 -6.33 -6.49 -25.01
CA ASP A 200 -6.87 -7.35 -26.07
C ASP A 200 -8.07 -8.14 -25.54
N LEU A 201 -9.27 -7.64 -25.84
CA LEU A 201 -10.52 -8.13 -25.25
C LEU A 201 -11.40 -8.79 -26.30
N ALA A 202 -11.87 -10.00 -26.01
CA ALA A 202 -12.91 -10.68 -26.78
C ALA A 202 -14.28 -9.98 -26.63
N PRO A 203 -15.24 -10.24 -27.52
CA PRO A 203 -16.62 -9.76 -27.37
C PRO A 203 -17.21 -10.09 -25.99
N GLY A 204 -17.73 -9.08 -25.29
CA GLY A 204 -18.32 -9.20 -23.95
C GLY A 204 -17.31 -9.29 -22.81
N GLU A 205 -16.01 -9.35 -23.09
CA GLU A 205 -14.97 -9.42 -22.06
C GLU A 205 -14.78 -8.08 -21.36
N SER A 206 -14.43 -8.14 -20.08
CA SER A 206 -14.04 -6.97 -19.30
C SER A 206 -12.73 -7.21 -18.56
N ILE A 207 -11.91 -6.17 -18.46
CA ILE A 207 -10.71 -6.12 -17.64
C ILE A 207 -10.76 -4.85 -16.81
N SER A 208 -10.26 -4.93 -15.58
CA SER A 208 -10.13 -3.78 -14.69
C SER A 208 -8.65 -3.43 -14.51
N LEU A 209 -8.34 -2.15 -14.52
CA LEU A 209 -7.02 -1.62 -14.21
C LEU A 209 -7.12 -0.85 -12.90
N LEU A 210 -6.14 -1.07 -12.04
CA LEU A 210 -6.03 -0.42 -10.74
C LEU A 210 -4.81 0.51 -10.74
N ASN A 211 -5.00 1.80 -10.50
CA ASN A 211 -3.89 2.74 -10.34
C ASN A 211 -4.01 3.44 -8.98
N PHE A 212 -2.88 3.81 -8.39
CA PHE A 212 -2.83 4.60 -7.17
C PHE A 212 -1.92 5.80 -7.33
N ALA A 213 -2.28 6.89 -6.66
CA ALA A 213 -1.39 8.00 -6.36
C ALA A 213 -1.45 8.25 -4.85
N PHE A 214 -0.31 8.16 -4.20
CA PHE A 214 -0.15 8.54 -2.80
C PHE A 214 0.64 9.85 -2.72
N LEU A 215 0.23 10.75 -1.84
CA LEU A 215 0.85 12.06 -1.64
C LEU A 215 1.46 12.13 -0.24
N ALA A 216 2.79 12.19 -0.17
CA ALA A 216 3.56 12.39 1.05
C ALA A 216 4.05 13.84 1.12
N ARG A 217 3.70 14.53 2.20
CA ARG A 217 4.18 15.87 2.48
C ARG A 217 3.91 16.22 3.93
N ASP A 218 4.92 16.71 4.60
CA ASP A 218 4.74 17.35 5.90
C ASP A 218 4.08 18.74 5.75
N GLU A 219 3.33 19.20 6.77
CA GLU A 219 2.63 20.49 6.73
C GLU A 219 3.55 21.69 6.42
N ASP A 220 4.84 21.57 6.75
CA ASP A 220 5.87 22.60 6.52
C ASP A 220 6.56 22.50 5.14
N GLY A 221 6.18 21.52 4.30
CA GLY A 221 6.76 21.25 2.98
C GLY A 221 7.37 19.85 2.86
N PRO A 222 7.75 19.42 1.63
CA PRO A 222 8.35 18.12 1.41
C PRO A 222 9.76 18.04 2.03
N LEU A 223 10.09 16.89 2.60
CA LEU A 223 11.40 16.54 3.15
C LEU A 223 11.91 15.21 2.56
N ASP A 224 13.18 14.88 2.75
CA ASP A 224 13.73 13.56 2.38
C ASP A 224 12.93 12.39 3.00
N SER A 225 12.35 12.60 4.20
CA SER A 225 11.47 11.63 4.86
C SER A 225 10.17 11.36 4.09
N ASP A 226 9.67 12.33 3.32
CA ASP A 226 8.50 12.15 2.46
C ASP A 226 8.81 11.26 1.27
N VAL A 227 10.03 11.35 0.73
CA VAL A 227 10.52 10.43 -0.31
C VAL A 227 10.58 9.00 0.23
N ASP A 228 11.15 8.80 1.42
CA ASP A 228 11.18 7.49 2.08
C ASP A 228 9.77 6.96 2.35
N LEU A 229 8.85 7.82 2.81
CA LEU A 229 7.46 7.47 3.06
C LEU A 229 6.72 7.10 1.77
N ALA A 230 6.93 7.84 0.68
CA ALA A 230 6.37 7.57 -0.64
C ALA A 230 6.86 6.23 -1.18
N ILE A 231 8.16 5.95 -1.11
CA ILE A 231 8.73 4.66 -1.52
C ILE A 231 8.13 3.52 -0.70
N ALA A 232 8.11 3.63 0.63
CA ALA A 232 7.60 2.58 1.51
C ALA A 232 6.09 2.32 1.27
N THR A 233 5.30 3.37 1.14
CA THR A 233 3.85 3.28 0.88
C THR A 233 3.58 2.69 -0.50
N GLY A 234 4.29 3.16 -1.54
CA GLY A 234 4.19 2.63 -2.89
C GLY A 234 4.53 1.14 -2.97
N GLN A 235 5.60 0.71 -2.30
CA GLN A 235 5.97 -0.71 -2.22
C GLN A 235 4.92 -1.54 -1.49
N SER A 236 4.32 -1.01 -0.42
CA SER A 236 3.20 -1.66 0.26
C SER A 236 2.00 -1.83 -0.66
N LEU A 237 1.64 -0.82 -1.45
CA LEU A 237 0.54 -0.88 -2.42
C LEU A 237 0.83 -1.88 -3.56
N LEU A 238 2.09 -2.00 -4.00
CA LEU A 238 2.50 -3.01 -4.97
C LEU A 238 2.33 -4.44 -4.43
N ALA A 239 2.72 -4.66 -3.18
CA ALA A 239 2.68 -5.97 -2.55
C ALA A 239 1.26 -6.40 -2.15
N ALA A 240 0.47 -5.45 -1.65
CA ALA A 240 -0.89 -5.64 -1.16
C ALA A 240 -1.76 -4.45 -1.57
N PRO A 241 -2.31 -4.45 -2.81
CA PRO A 241 -3.14 -3.34 -3.27
C PRO A 241 -4.36 -3.17 -2.38
N ARG A 242 -4.78 -1.92 -2.18
CA ARG A 242 -5.96 -1.57 -1.37
C ARG A 242 -7.26 -1.81 -2.13
N LEU A 243 -7.99 -2.84 -1.75
CA LEU A 243 -9.19 -3.34 -2.44
C LEU A 243 -10.49 -3.10 -1.66
N GLU A 244 -10.45 -2.35 -0.56
CA GLU A 244 -11.64 -2.04 0.24
C GLU A 244 -12.76 -1.43 -0.62
N GLY A 245 -14.00 -1.84 -0.38
CA GLY A 245 -15.15 -1.37 -1.14
C GLY A 245 -15.32 -1.97 -2.54
N LEU A 246 -14.41 -2.84 -3.01
CA LEU A 246 -14.59 -3.61 -4.25
C LEU A 246 -15.22 -4.97 -3.96
N SER A 247 -16.11 -5.42 -4.85
CA SER A 247 -16.68 -6.78 -4.79
C SER A 247 -15.66 -7.84 -5.23
N ALA A 248 -15.92 -9.10 -4.89
CA ALA A 248 -15.07 -10.21 -5.34
C ALA A 248 -14.99 -10.30 -6.87
N GLU A 249 -16.11 -10.02 -7.57
CA GLU A 249 -16.17 -10.00 -9.03
C GLU A 249 -15.37 -8.83 -9.63
N GLN A 250 -15.34 -7.67 -8.97
CA GLN A 250 -14.49 -6.55 -9.38
C GLN A 250 -13.01 -6.91 -9.20
N ILE A 251 -12.65 -7.49 -8.06
CA ILE A 251 -11.28 -7.90 -7.75
C ILE A 251 -10.78 -8.95 -8.75
N ALA A 252 -11.63 -9.92 -9.11
CA ALA A 252 -11.29 -10.98 -10.06
C ALA A 252 -11.00 -10.47 -11.49
N ARG A 253 -11.39 -9.24 -11.83
CA ARG A 253 -11.14 -8.62 -13.15
C ARG A 253 -9.86 -7.79 -13.20
N ILE A 254 -9.19 -7.56 -12.07
CA ILE A 254 -7.98 -6.73 -12.03
C ILE A 254 -6.88 -7.43 -12.83
N GLY A 255 -6.43 -6.78 -13.90
CA GLY A 255 -5.47 -7.35 -14.85
C GLY A 255 -4.01 -6.97 -14.59
N ASN A 256 -3.75 -5.84 -13.94
CA ASN A 256 -2.40 -5.32 -13.74
C ASN A 256 -1.76 -5.69 -12.39
N PHE A 257 -2.46 -6.47 -11.55
CA PHE A 257 -1.93 -6.99 -10.29
C PHE A 257 -2.05 -8.51 -10.21
N ASN A 258 -0.99 -9.16 -9.76
CA ASN A 258 -1.01 -10.54 -9.29
C ASN A 258 -1.56 -10.56 -7.86
N ILE A 259 -2.89 -10.55 -7.73
CA ILE A 259 -3.57 -10.61 -6.44
C ILE A 259 -3.60 -12.06 -5.98
N ALA A 260 -2.98 -12.36 -4.84
CA ALA A 260 -3.08 -13.68 -4.23
C ALA A 260 -4.57 -13.94 -3.91
N GLY A 261 -5.18 -14.87 -4.64
CA GLY A 261 -6.61 -15.18 -4.49
C GLY A 261 -6.93 -15.52 -3.05
N VAL A 262 -7.74 -14.69 -2.40
CA VAL A 262 -8.37 -15.05 -1.13
C VAL A 262 -9.34 -16.19 -1.45
N PRO A 263 -9.28 -17.34 -0.75
CA PRO A 263 -10.23 -18.42 -0.99
C PRO A 263 -11.65 -17.87 -0.85
N GLU A 264 -12.48 -18.09 -1.87
CA GLU A 264 -13.83 -17.54 -1.88
C GLU A 264 -14.60 -17.96 -0.61
N PRO A 265 -15.56 -17.15 -0.11
CA PRO A 265 -16.37 -17.51 1.05
C PRO A 265 -17.04 -18.89 0.92
N SER A 266 -17.37 -19.31 -0.31
CA SER A 266 -17.83 -20.66 -0.65
C SER A 266 -16.81 -21.75 -0.32
N THR A 267 -15.52 -21.49 -0.57
CA THR A 267 -14.41 -22.39 -0.24
C THR A 267 -14.26 -22.55 1.27
N TRP A 268 -14.40 -21.45 2.03
CA TRP A 268 -14.43 -21.51 3.50
C TRP A 268 -15.65 -22.27 4.02
N ALA A 269 -16.83 -22.02 3.45
CA ALA A 269 -18.04 -22.75 3.81
C ALA A 269 -17.90 -24.25 3.53
N MET A 270 -17.30 -24.63 2.40
CA MET A 270 -17.03 -26.03 2.05
C MET A 270 -15.98 -26.68 2.95
N LEU A 271 -14.93 -25.95 3.35
CA LEU A 271 -13.95 -26.42 4.33
C LEU A 271 -14.61 -26.64 5.70
N ILE A 272 -15.36 -25.67 6.20
CA ILE A 272 -16.07 -25.76 7.48
C ILE A 272 -17.09 -26.90 7.44
N ALA A 273 -17.88 -27.02 6.36
CA ALA A 273 -18.82 -28.10 6.18
C ALA A 273 -18.10 -29.46 6.14
N GLY A 274 -17.01 -29.59 5.37
CA GLY A 274 -16.20 -30.80 5.27
C GLY A 274 -15.61 -31.25 6.61
N PHE A 275 -15.04 -30.31 7.38
CA PHE A 275 -14.54 -30.59 8.72
C PHE A 275 -15.67 -30.92 9.71
N GLY A 276 -16.79 -30.21 9.62
CA GLY A 276 -17.99 -30.47 10.42
C GLY A 276 -18.54 -31.88 10.18
N PHE A 277 -18.67 -32.30 8.92
CA PHE A 277 -19.10 -33.65 8.56
C PHE A 277 -18.11 -34.72 9.02
N THR A 278 -16.81 -34.49 8.84
CA THR A 278 -15.76 -35.43 9.29
C THR A 278 -15.79 -35.62 10.81
N GLY A 279 -15.87 -34.51 11.57
CA GLY A 279 -16.00 -34.54 13.02
C GLY A 279 -17.27 -35.25 13.50
N ALA A 280 -18.41 -34.98 12.86
CA ALA A 280 -19.67 -35.65 13.16
C ALA A 280 -19.61 -37.17 12.90
N ALA A 281 -18.99 -37.59 11.80
CA ALA A 281 -18.80 -38.99 11.47
C ALA A 281 -17.91 -39.72 12.50
N LEU A 282 -16.81 -39.11 12.92
CA LEU A 282 -15.94 -39.65 13.95
C LEU A 282 -16.63 -39.75 15.32
N ARG A 283 -17.47 -38.77 15.69
CA ARG A 283 -18.24 -38.78 16.94
C ARG A 283 -19.28 -39.90 16.97
N ARG A 284 -19.97 -40.17 15.85
CA ARG A 284 -20.93 -41.29 15.76
C ARG A 284 -20.28 -42.66 15.99
N ARG A 285 -19.02 -42.86 15.56
CA ARG A 285 -18.30 -44.14 15.74
C ARG A 285 -17.94 -44.44 17.20
N ARG A 286 -17.78 -43.43 18.05
CA ARG A 286 -17.41 -43.62 19.47
C ARG A 286 -18.60 -43.91 20.39
N ALA A 287 -19.84 -43.73 19.93
CA ALA A 287 -21.03 -43.92 20.77
C ALA A 287 -21.45 -45.41 20.93
N THR A 288 -20.81 -46.34 20.23
CA THR A 288 -21.04 -47.79 20.34
C THR A 288 -19.95 -48.46 21.17
N VAL A 289 -19.95 -48.22 22.49
CA VAL A 289 -19.33 -49.14 23.46
C VAL A 289 -20.40 -49.46 24.49
N ARG A 290 -21.05 -50.62 24.33
CA ARG A 290 -22.01 -51.17 25.29
C ARG A 290 -21.25 -52.19 26.12
N PHE A 291 -21.03 -51.91 27.40
CA PHE A 291 -20.55 -52.93 28.33
C PHE A 291 -21.70 -53.90 28.61
N ALA A 292 -21.49 -55.18 28.33
CA ALA A 292 -22.38 -56.25 28.77
C ALA A 292 -22.02 -56.65 30.21
N ALA A 293 -23.03 -56.77 31.07
CA ALA A 293 -22.94 -57.32 32.42
C ALA A 293 -23.39 -58.78 32.41
#